data_AF-L0J9E9-F1
#
_entry.id   AF-L0J9E9-F1
#
_cell.length_a   1.000
_cell.length_b   1.000
_cell.length_c   1.000
_cell.angle_alpha   90.00
_cell.angle_beta   90.00
_cell.angle_gamma   90.00
#
_symmetry.space_group_name_H-M   'P 1'
#
loop_
_entity.id
_entity.type
_entity.pdbx_description
1 polymer ?
#
loop_
_entity_poly.entity_id
_entity_poly.type
_entity_poly.pdbx_seq_one_letter_code
_entity_poly.pdbx_strand_id
1 'polypeptide(L)'
;MAKGKYKQRKQNRDATQLAADLAQVRAQLAEAQAKLARVQQRAEVDAQLRADLRVAIAARDAVCAPQLQRIAADRDVIRAGARQLEEATRGIARHWSKVADWGWEEFGPESFYALLSGNRAYLTSGVVSTRLSHDQTEAIQRARGIRKDTALDFTPEQKMALAQSSAYATGTVLPGDVTDVDGPAWDAYVAEVEKDSAAVIAFKSPPPWLDIAGQDEHPVSRMLGASPAVDAVTVEAPQAVASVVELSTGSAALRDATVAAGAAAVADAFIGGLQHNVTMATRSQIRSMVAGGSAYPAPADAAALQAWYAVSAMGAWGRIRDVTHGRIAVASAAAVPFWLPPGHTIAYLDSEPLSGEDIEDMRMPFAQVLVTFAEPARLPAIDTGVLRDDPRMRWIDHLVGAGAGLPDPREMMIAGTNNFQSPPPALWDAIAARGAHVEAVLLLADAHGRLDDLFGWCVAIPSATAGSALGRWVIPASRSATSYASLVANAAAVAAWADWHRPGHARGEDEQEPAATAGGGKTTAQRAEDTVHVLNVTATTPADDPQLTAKGEPTGRTTAPHRRRGHWRRQHFGPGRSQTRRVRIAPVMVNAGRLGADRPQIYRLPTPTLSETSSS
;
A
#
# COMPACT_ATOMS: atom_id res chain seq x y z
N MET A 1 1.21 109.72 18.87
CA MET A 1 1.47 109.01 17.60
C MET A 1 1.67 107.48 17.71
N ALA A 2 1.33 106.81 18.83
CA ALA A 2 1.64 105.37 19.03
C ALA A 2 0.51 104.37 18.67
N LYS A 3 -0.77 104.79 18.57
CA LYS A 3 -1.91 103.87 18.33
C LYS A 3 -2.08 103.39 16.87
N GLY A 4 -1.63 104.16 15.88
CA GLY A 4 -1.78 103.81 14.45
C GLY A 4 -0.86 102.69 13.96
N LYS A 5 0.39 102.64 14.46
CA LYS A 5 1.38 101.61 14.07
C LYS A 5 1.01 100.19 14.57
N TYR A 6 0.28 100.09 15.69
CA TYR A 6 -0.13 98.79 16.24
C TYR A 6 -1.29 98.15 15.42
N LYS A 7 -2.25 98.97 14.97
CA LYS A 7 -3.36 98.52 14.12
C LYS A 7 -2.88 98.01 12.76
N GLN A 8 -1.93 98.72 12.15
CA GLN A 8 -1.35 98.33 10.85
C GLN A 8 -0.48 97.07 10.95
N ARG A 9 0.29 96.90 12.04
CA ARG A 9 1.04 95.65 12.29
C ARG A 9 0.12 94.46 12.54
N LYS A 10 -0.99 94.63 13.25
CA LYS A 10 -2.00 93.58 13.45
C LYS A 10 -2.66 93.20 12.13
N GLN A 11 -3.10 94.18 11.33
CA GLN A 11 -3.69 93.91 10.01
C GLN A 11 -2.73 93.19 9.06
N ASN A 12 -1.44 93.56 9.05
CA ASN A 12 -0.46 92.83 8.24
C ASN A 12 -0.23 91.40 8.75
N ARG A 13 -0.20 91.20 10.08
CA ARG A 13 -0.06 89.86 10.67
C ARG A 13 -1.27 88.98 10.38
N ASP A 14 -2.48 89.54 10.50
CA ASP A 14 -3.74 88.87 10.18
C ASP A 14 -3.81 88.56 8.68
N ALA A 15 -3.41 89.49 7.79
CA ALA A 15 -3.36 89.24 6.35
C ALA A 15 -2.32 88.17 5.96
N THR A 16 -1.17 88.12 6.64
CA THR A 16 -0.15 87.11 6.41
C THR A 16 -0.62 85.73 6.90
N GLN A 17 -1.29 85.68 8.06
CA GLN A 17 -1.90 84.47 8.58
C GLN A 17 -2.99 83.95 7.63
N LEU A 18 -3.87 84.84 7.16
CA LEU A 18 -4.95 84.47 6.25
C LEU A 18 -4.42 84.00 4.88
N ALA A 19 -3.30 84.56 4.40
CA ALA A 19 -2.60 84.07 3.21
C ALA A 19 -1.97 82.69 3.42
N ALA A 20 -1.40 82.44 4.60
CA ALA A 20 -0.84 81.13 4.97
C ALA A 20 -1.95 80.07 5.09
N ASP A 21 -3.07 80.41 5.74
CA ASP A 21 -4.23 79.53 5.89
C ASP A 21 -4.85 79.21 4.52
N LEU A 22 -4.97 80.21 3.62
CA LEU A 22 -5.42 79.99 2.24
C LEU A 22 -4.49 79.09 1.43
N ALA A 23 -3.17 79.25 1.60
CA ALA A 23 -2.18 78.37 0.97
C ALA A 23 -2.30 76.93 1.50
N GLN A 24 -2.50 76.76 2.81
CA GLN A 24 -2.69 75.46 3.44
C GLN A 24 -3.96 74.75 2.94
N VAL A 25 -5.09 75.47 2.89
CA VAL A 25 -6.36 74.90 2.40
C VAL A 25 -6.27 74.52 0.92
N ARG A 26 -5.57 75.32 0.10
CA ARG A 26 -5.30 74.97 -1.32
C ARG A 26 -4.44 73.72 -1.46
N ALA A 27 -3.42 73.55 -0.62
CA ALA A 27 -2.60 72.34 -0.61
C ALA A 27 -3.40 71.10 -0.20
N GLN A 28 -4.24 71.21 0.83
CA GLN A 28 -5.13 70.14 1.28
C GLN A 28 -6.18 69.77 0.22
N LEU A 29 -6.72 70.76 -0.50
CA LEU A 29 -7.65 70.53 -1.61
C LEU A 29 -6.98 69.79 -2.76
N ALA A 30 -5.75 70.18 -3.13
CA ALA A 30 -4.99 69.50 -4.17
C ALA A 30 -4.66 68.05 -3.79
N GLU A 31 -4.32 67.78 -2.52
CA GLU A 31 -4.09 66.43 -2.02
C GLU A 31 -5.36 65.58 -2.04
N ALA A 32 -6.50 66.15 -1.62
CA ALA A 32 -7.80 65.48 -1.66
C ALA A 32 -8.24 65.15 -3.10
N GLN A 33 -8.02 66.07 -4.04
CA GLN A 33 -8.29 65.85 -5.47
C GLN A 33 -7.39 64.75 -6.05
N ALA A 34 -6.11 64.74 -5.70
CA ALA A 34 -5.19 63.68 -6.12
C ALA A 34 -5.59 62.31 -5.53
N LYS A 35 -6.06 62.26 -4.28
CA LYS A 35 -6.56 61.04 -3.64
C LYS A 35 -7.84 60.54 -4.31
N LEU A 36 -8.78 61.44 -4.64
CA LEU A 36 -10.00 61.10 -5.35
C LEU A 36 -9.69 60.51 -6.74
N ALA A 37 -8.79 61.13 -7.50
CA ALA A 37 -8.37 60.63 -8.81
C ALA A 37 -7.77 59.21 -8.74
N ARG A 38 -6.94 58.93 -7.72
CA ARG A 38 -6.40 57.56 -7.50
C ARG A 38 -7.49 56.54 -7.15
N VAL A 39 -8.50 56.93 -6.38
CA VAL A 39 -9.62 56.04 -6.02
C VAL A 39 -10.49 55.77 -7.24
N GLN A 40 -10.76 56.78 -8.07
CA GLN A 40 -11.50 56.61 -9.33
C GLN A 40 -10.78 55.67 -10.29
N GLN A 41 -9.46 55.87 -10.48
CA GLN A 41 -8.65 54.98 -11.31
C GLN A 41 -8.64 53.53 -10.80
N ARG A 42 -8.57 53.33 -9.48
CA ARG A 42 -8.69 51.98 -8.89
C ARG A 42 -10.07 51.36 -9.12
N ALA A 43 -11.15 52.15 -8.97
CA ALA A 43 -12.50 51.67 -9.20
C ALA A 43 -12.73 51.23 -10.66
N GLU A 44 -12.13 51.95 -11.62
CA GLU A 44 -12.16 51.58 -13.04
C GLU A 44 -11.40 50.27 -13.30
N VAL A 45 -10.20 50.12 -12.72
CA VAL A 45 -9.42 48.87 -12.84
C VAL A 45 -10.15 47.69 -12.20
N ASP A 46 -10.75 47.86 -11.02
CA ASP A 46 -11.53 46.81 -10.36
C ASP A 46 -12.78 46.44 -11.18
N ALA A 47 -13.45 47.42 -11.78
CA ALA A 47 -14.59 47.16 -12.66
C ALA A 47 -14.18 46.35 -13.90
N GLN A 48 -13.02 46.68 -14.48
CA GLN A 48 -12.46 45.95 -15.62
C GLN A 48 -12.08 44.51 -15.24
N LEU A 49 -11.35 44.31 -14.14
CA LEU A 49 -10.96 42.98 -13.66
C LEU A 49 -12.19 42.10 -13.35
N ARG A 50 -13.26 42.67 -12.80
CA ARG A 50 -14.54 41.96 -12.58
C ARG A 50 -15.27 41.61 -13.88
N ALA A 51 -15.10 42.41 -14.92
CA ALA A 51 -15.62 42.08 -16.25
C ALA A 51 -14.81 40.93 -16.86
N ASP A 52 -13.48 41.02 -16.82
CA ASP A 52 -12.56 40.02 -17.37
C ASP A 52 -12.72 38.67 -16.65
N LEU A 53 -12.87 38.67 -15.32
CA LEU A 53 -13.13 37.45 -14.54
C LEU A 53 -14.46 36.78 -14.94
N ARG A 54 -15.51 37.57 -15.17
CA ARG A 54 -16.81 37.01 -15.63
C ARG A 54 -16.69 36.38 -17.01
N VAL A 55 -15.95 37.02 -17.93
CA VAL A 55 -15.67 36.47 -19.26
C VAL A 55 -14.86 35.18 -19.17
N ALA A 56 -13.82 35.15 -18.32
CA ALA A 56 -12.98 33.97 -18.12
C ALA A 56 -13.76 32.79 -17.52
N ILE A 57 -14.65 33.04 -16.55
CA ILE A 57 -15.53 32.02 -15.98
C ILE A 57 -16.47 31.46 -17.05
N ALA A 58 -17.12 32.34 -17.84
CA ALA A 58 -18.01 31.90 -18.91
C ALA A 58 -17.28 31.08 -19.98
N ALA A 59 -16.04 31.47 -20.34
CA ALA A 59 -15.21 30.73 -21.28
C ALA A 59 -14.80 29.36 -20.73
N ARG A 60 -14.37 29.28 -19.47
CA ARG A 60 -14.07 28.02 -18.78
C ARG A 60 -15.29 27.11 -18.78
N ASP A 61 -16.45 27.63 -18.37
CA ASP A 61 -17.68 26.84 -18.25
C ASP A 61 -18.15 26.33 -19.62
N ALA A 62 -17.99 27.13 -20.69
CA ALA A 62 -18.28 26.70 -22.05
C ALA A 62 -17.35 25.57 -22.54
N VAL A 63 -16.06 25.62 -22.19
CA VAL A 63 -15.08 24.57 -22.52
C VAL A 63 -15.32 23.29 -21.71
N CYS A 64 -15.67 23.43 -20.42
CA CYS A 64 -15.89 22.31 -19.52
C CYS A 64 -17.26 21.65 -19.69
N ALA A 65 -18.29 22.38 -20.13
CA ALA A 65 -19.65 21.86 -20.30
C ALA A 65 -19.74 20.56 -21.14
N PRO A 66 -19.14 20.45 -22.34
CA PRO A 66 -19.19 19.21 -23.13
C PRO A 66 -18.42 18.06 -22.45
N GLN A 67 -17.34 18.35 -21.73
CA GLN A 67 -16.60 17.34 -20.97
C GLN A 67 -17.42 16.82 -19.78
N LEU A 68 -18.10 17.71 -19.05
CA LEU A 68 -19.00 17.34 -17.96
C LEU A 68 -20.18 16.51 -18.46
N GLN A 69 -20.75 16.86 -19.61
CA GLN A 69 -21.80 16.06 -20.25
C GLN A 69 -21.30 14.68 -20.65
N ARG A 70 -20.08 14.58 -21.20
CA ARG A 70 -19.46 13.30 -21.55
C ARG A 70 -19.19 12.44 -20.33
N ILE A 71 -18.64 13.02 -19.25
CA ILE A 71 -18.43 12.31 -17.97
C ILE A 71 -19.76 11.82 -17.39
N ALA A 72 -20.82 12.63 -17.47
CA ALA A 72 -22.14 12.21 -17.01
C ALA A 72 -22.68 11.03 -17.83
N ALA A 73 -22.52 11.07 -19.17
CA ALA A 73 -22.90 9.98 -20.05
C ALA A 73 -22.08 8.70 -19.77
N ASP A 74 -20.76 8.83 -19.64
CA ASP A 74 -19.86 7.71 -19.33
C ASP A 74 -20.21 7.10 -17.96
N ARG A 75 -20.51 7.93 -16.95
CA ARG A 75 -20.97 7.47 -15.63
C ARG A 75 -22.26 6.65 -15.75
N ASP A 76 -23.21 7.09 -16.57
CA ASP A 76 -24.48 6.38 -16.75
C ASP A 76 -24.28 5.05 -17.49
N VAL A 77 -23.38 5.00 -18.47
CA VAL A 77 -22.94 3.75 -19.14
C VAL A 77 -22.27 2.80 -18.15
N ILE A 78 -21.34 3.29 -17.32
CA ILE A 78 -20.67 2.48 -16.29
C ILE A 78 -21.69 1.93 -15.28
N ARG A 79 -22.66 2.75 -14.85
CA ARG A 79 -23.73 2.30 -13.96
C ARG A 79 -24.60 1.21 -14.59
N ALA A 80 -24.92 1.34 -15.88
CA ALA A 80 -25.65 0.31 -16.60
C ALA A 80 -24.82 -0.98 -16.72
N GLY A 81 -23.54 -0.87 -17.08
CA GLY A 81 -22.62 -2.02 -17.16
C GLY A 81 -22.40 -2.71 -15.82
N ALA A 82 -22.29 -1.95 -14.72
CA ALA A 82 -22.19 -2.50 -13.37
C ALA A 82 -23.45 -3.28 -12.97
N ARG A 83 -24.65 -2.77 -13.31
CA ARG A 83 -25.91 -3.50 -13.08
C ARG A 83 -25.99 -4.78 -13.91
N GLN A 84 -25.57 -4.73 -15.18
CA GLN A 84 -25.52 -5.91 -16.05
C GLN A 84 -24.52 -6.95 -15.54
N LEU A 85 -23.35 -6.50 -15.06
CA LEU A 85 -22.37 -7.37 -14.42
C LEU A 85 -22.97 -8.01 -13.17
N GLU A 86 -23.64 -7.24 -12.30
CA GLU A 86 -24.29 -7.75 -11.11
C GLU A 86 -25.40 -8.77 -11.45
N GLU A 87 -26.17 -8.51 -12.50
CA GLU A 87 -27.17 -9.46 -13.03
C GLU A 87 -26.53 -10.72 -13.60
N ALA A 88 -25.41 -10.59 -14.32
CA ALA A 88 -24.63 -11.72 -14.84
C ALA A 88 -24.03 -12.54 -13.70
N THR A 89 -23.45 -11.91 -12.68
CA THR A 89 -22.96 -12.56 -11.46
C THR A 89 -24.10 -13.26 -10.72
N ARG A 90 -25.28 -12.63 -10.59
CA ARG A 90 -26.49 -13.30 -10.08
C ARG A 90 -26.94 -14.46 -10.97
N GLY A 91 -26.77 -14.36 -12.29
CA GLY A 91 -27.01 -15.44 -13.25
C GLY A 91 -26.07 -16.63 -13.07
N ILE A 92 -24.78 -16.35 -12.91
CA ILE A 92 -23.72 -17.33 -12.62
C ILE A 92 -23.94 -17.96 -11.26
N ALA A 93 -24.25 -17.18 -10.22
CA ALA A 93 -24.57 -17.70 -8.89
C ALA A 93 -25.81 -18.62 -8.92
N ARG A 94 -26.83 -18.27 -9.71
CA ARG A 94 -27.99 -19.17 -9.95
C ARG A 94 -27.61 -20.42 -10.72
N HIS A 95 -26.71 -20.34 -11.70
CA HIS A 95 -26.20 -21.52 -12.40
C HIS A 95 -25.34 -22.39 -11.48
N TRP A 96 -24.49 -21.79 -10.66
CA TRP A 96 -23.71 -22.48 -9.65
C TRP A 96 -24.62 -23.16 -8.64
N SER A 97 -25.66 -22.49 -8.15
CA SER A 97 -26.69 -23.11 -7.32
C SER A 97 -27.31 -24.29 -8.05
N LYS A 98 -27.73 -24.15 -9.31
CA LYS A 98 -28.29 -25.27 -10.08
C LYS A 98 -27.31 -26.42 -10.30
N VAL A 99 -26.02 -26.13 -10.51
CA VAL A 99 -24.96 -27.15 -10.65
C VAL A 99 -24.67 -27.82 -9.30
N ALA A 100 -24.73 -27.06 -8.21
CA ALA A 100 -24.58 -27.57 -6.86
C ALA A 100 -25.80 -28.40 -6.45
N ASP A 101 -27.00 -27.94 -6.74
CA ASP A 101 -28.27 -28.64 -6.54
C ASP A 101 -28.31 -29.92 -7.40
N TRP A 102 -27.92 -29.83 -8.67
CA TRP A 102 -27.75 -31.01 -9.53
C TRP A 102 -26.70 -31.97 -8.99
N GLY A 103 -25.52 -31.48 -8.61
CA GLY A 103 -24.46 -32.32 -8.05
C GLY A 103 -24.87 -32.97 -6.72
N TRP A 104 -25.67 -32.27 -5.92
CA TRP A 104 -26.29 -32.78 -4.71
C TRP A 104 -27.32 -33.86 -4.99
N GLU A 105 -28.15 -33.69 -6.01
CA GLU A 105 -29.16 -34.66 -6.44
C GLU A 105 -28.54 -35.90 -7.12
N GLU A 106 -27.50 -35.70 -7.95
CA GLU A 106 -26.89 -36.72 -8.79
C GLU A 106 -25.86 -37.58 -8.04
N PHE A 107 -24.98 -36.94 -7.27
CA PHE A 107 -23.89 -37.63 -6.55
C PHE A 107 -24.21 -37.88 -5.08
N GLY A 108 -25.29 -37.31 -4.59
CA GLY A 108 -25.62 -37.27 -3.16
C GLY A 108 -24.83 -36.18 -2.41
N PRO A 109 -25.40 -35.63 -1.32
CA PRO A 109 -24.76 -34.60 -0.51
C PRO A 109 -23.38 -34.99 -0.02
N GLU A 110 -23.19 -36.25 0.38
CA GLU A 110 -21.93 -36.75 0.91
C GLU A 110 -20.83 -36.79 -0.14
N SER A 111 -21.07 -37.43 -1.30
CA SER A 111 -20.05 -37.51 -2.36
C SER A 111 -19.76 -36.16 -2.97
N PHE A 112 -20.78 -35.31 -3.13
CA PHE A 112 -20.62 -33.97 -3.67
C PHE A 112 -19.80 -33.07 -2.72
N TYR A 113 -20.09 -33.08 -1.41
CA TYR A 113 -19.25 -32.39 -0.42
C TYR A 113 -17.89 -33.04 -0.25
N ALA A 114 -17.78 -34.36 -0.39
CA ALA A 114 -16.51 -35.06 -0.34
C ALA A 114 -15.61 -34.72 -1.53
N LEU A 115 -16.19 -34.56 -2.72
CA LEU A 115 -15.49 -34.13 -3.93
C LEU A 115 -15.06 -32.66 -3.84
N LEU A 116 -15.91 -31.80 -3.31
CA LEU A 116 -15.62 -30.36 -3.19
C LEU A 116 -14.70 -30.03 -2.02
N SER A 117 -14.94 -30.66 -0.86
CA SER A 117 -14.21 -30.36 0.36
C SER A 117 -13.14 -31.39 0.66
N GLY A 118 -13.31 -32.67 0.31
CA GLY A 118 -12.50 -33.77 0.83
C GLY A 118 -12.97 -34.28 2.22
N ASN A 119 -14.25 -34.35 2.55
CA ASN A 119 -14.73 -34.96 3.82
C ASN A 119 -14.45 -34.24 5.15
N ARG A 120 -14.01 -32.99 5.15
CA ARG A 120 -13.81 -32.19 6.40
C ARG A 120 -14.65 -30.91 6.44
N ALA A 121 -15.54 -30.70 5.47
CA ALA A 121 -16.60 -29.70 5.61
C ALA A 121 -17.79 -30.33 6.36
N TYR A 122 -18.21 -29.67 7.44
CA TYR A 122 -19.37 -30.08 8.21
C TYR A 122 -20.65 -29.61 7.52
N LEU A 123 -21.46 -30.55 7.04
CA LEU A 123 -22.85 -30.22 6.69
C LEU A 123 -23.56 -29.84 7.99
N THR A 124 -23.98 -28.58 8.11
CA THR A 124 -24.93 -28.13 9.15
C THR A 124 -26.36 -28.08 8.61
N SER A 125 -26.56 -28.39 7.33
CA SER A 125 -27.87 -28.43 6.70
C SER A 125 -28.84 -29.32 7.47
N GLY A 126 -30.02 -28.80 7.76
CA GLY A 126 -31.02 -29.51 8.54
C GLY A 126 -30.71 -29.64 10.03
N VAL A 127 -29.70 -28.95 10.59
CA VAL A 127 -29.40 -28.93 12.03
C VAL A 127 -29.20 -27.48 12.50
N VAL A 128 -30.06 -27.02 13.42
CA VAL A 128 -30.13 -25.59 13.83
C VAL A 128 -29.11 -25.23 14.92
N SER A 129 -28.59 -26.22 15.66
CA SER A 129 -27.67 -25.98 16.78
C SER A 129 -26.21 -26.04 16.32
N THR A 130 -25.44 -24.98 16.63
CA THR A 130 -23.99 -24.91 16.42
C THR A 130 -23.17 -25.59 17.53
N ARG A 131 -23.83 -26.17 18.54
CA ARG A 131 -23.18 -26.78 19.72
C ARG A 131 -23.10 -28.31 19.67
N LEU A 132 -23.56 -28.93 18.59
CA LEU A 132 -23.54 -30.38 18.45
C LEU A 132 -22.19 -30.84 17.94
N SER A 133 -21.72 -32.00 18.41
CA SER A 133 -20.52 -32.62 17.85
C SER A 133 -20.77 -33.08 16.40
N HIS A 134 -19.70 -33.40 15.68
CA HIS A 134 -19.78 -33.89 14.30
C HIS A 134 -20.68 -35.14 14.21
N ASP A 135 -20.41 -36.13 15.05
CA ASP A 135 -21.14 -37.40 15.09
C ASP A 135 -22.62 -37.20 15.41
N GLN A 136 -22.94 -36.26 16.30
CA GLN A 136 -24.32 -35.92 16.66
C GLN A 136 -25.05 -35.27 15.50
N THR A 137 -24.38 -34.35 14.81
CA THR A 137 -24.92 -33.67 13.61
C THR A 137 -25.16 -34.67 12.49
N GLU A 138 -24.21 -35.57 12.25
CA GLU A 138 -24.31 -36.64 11.26
C GLU A 138 -25.44 -37.62 11.60
N ALA A 139 -25.54 -38.07 12.85
CA ALA A 139 -26.60 -38.97 13.30
C ALA A 139 -27.99 -38.38 13.07
N ILE A 140 -28.17 -37.08 13.37
CA ILE A 140 -29.44 -36.38 13.13
C ILE A 140 -29.73 -36.28 11.63
N GLN A 141 -28.72 -36.01 10.80
CA GLN A 141 -28.88 -35.90 9.35
C GLN A 141 -29.20 -37.25 8.68
N ARG A 142 -28.58 -38.33 9.12
CA ARG A 142 -28.89 -39.70 8.67
C ARG A 142 -30.29 -40.12 9.11
N ALA A 143 -30.66 -39.82 10.36
CA ALA A 143 -32.01 -40.08 10.86
C ALA A 143 -33.09 -39.30 10.09
N ARG A 144 -32.75 -38.11 9.57
CA ARG A 144 -33.63 -37.29 8.71
C ARG A 144 -33.59 -37.68 7.22
N GLY A 145 -32.79 -38.67 6.85
CA GLY A 145 -32.63 -39.11 5.46
C GLY A 145 -31.97 -38.06 4.55
N ILE A 146 -31.30 -37.06 5.14
CA ILE A 146 -30.53 -36.04 4.42
C ILE A 146 -29.22 -36.64 3.92
N ARG A 147 -28.64 -37.52 4.74
CA ARG A 147 -27.40 -38.25 4.49
C ARG A 147 -27.71 -39.71 4.20
N LYS A 148 -27.40 -40.19 3.00
CA LYS A 148 -27.78 -41.53 2.50
C LYS A 148 -26.59 -42.38 2.12
N ASP A 149 -25.49 -41.76 1.72
CA ASP A 149 -24.30 -42.46 1.25
C ASP A 149 -23.20 -42.52 2.33
N THR A 150 -22.21 -43.35 2.10
CA THR A 150 -20.98 -43.37 2.90
C THR A 150 -20.11 -42.20 2.45
N ALA A 151 -19.56 -41.41 3.37
CA ALA A 151 -18.56 -40.41 3.01
C ALA A 151 -17.39 -41.09 2.29
N LEU A 152 -16.74 -40.41 1.35
CA LEU A 152 -15.40 -40.87 0.96
C LEU A 152 -14.57 -40.92 2.25
N ASP A 153 -13.76 -41.94 2.47
CA ASP A 153 -12.78 -41.90 3.54
C ASP A 153 -11.42 -41.60 2.92
N PHE A 154 -10.70 -40.63 3.48
CA PHE A 154 -9.30 -40.47 3.10
C PHE A 154 -8.55 -41.66 3.66
N THR A 155 -7.63 -42.24 2.89
CA THR A 155 -6.82 -43.32 3.43
C THR A 155 -6.00 -42.80 4.62
N PRO A 156 -5.63 -43.66 5.60
CA PRO A 156 -4.79 -43.24 6.72
C PRO A 156 -3.52 -42.50 6.27
N GLU A 157 -2.94 -42.90 5.14
CA GLU A 157 -1.78 -42.24 4.54
C GLU A 157 -2.10 -40.82 4.08
N GLN A 158 -3.26 -40.59 3.46
CA GLN A 158 -3.67 -39.24 3.02
C GLN A 158 -4.04 -38.34 4.22
N LYS A 159 -4.66 -38.91 5.25
CA LYS A 159 -4.91 -38.23 6.53
C LYS A 159 -3.59 -37.80 7.18
N MET A 160 -2.59 -38.69 7.21
CA MET A 160 -1.27 -38.38 7.74
C MET A 160 -0.50 -37.37 6.88
N ALA A 161 -0.61 -37.45 5.56
CA ALA A 161 0.01 -36.47 4.65
C ALA A 161 -0.58 -35.06 4.83
N LEU A 162 -1.88 -34.96 5.13
CA LEU A 162 -2.46 -33.70 5.58
C LEU A 162 -1.85 -33.24 6.89
N ALA A 163 -1.79 -34.12 7.90
CA ALA A 163 -1.27 -33.77 9.21
C ALA A 163 0.15 -33.18 9.11
N GLN A 164 1.00 -33.82 8.30
CA GLN A 164 2.34 -33.33 7.97
C GLN A 164 2.32 -31.98 7.24
N SER A 165 1.44 -31.82 6.25
CA SER A 165 1.29 -30.54 5.53
C SER A 165 0.80 -29.42 6.45
N SER A 166 -0.08 -29.74 7.40
CA SER A 166 -0.64 -28.80 8.38
C SER A 166 0.41 -28.39 9.40
N ALA A 167 1.19 -29.36 9.90
CA ALA A 167 2.34 -29.12 10.78
C ALA A 167 3.38 -28.21 10.09
N TYR A 168 3.71 -28.51 8.84
CA TYR A 168 4.57 -27.65 8.03
C TYR A 168 3.99 -26.24 7.86
N ALA A 169 2.69 -26.11 7.52
CA ALA A 169 2.04 -24.80 7.31
C ALA A 169 1.98 -23.94 8.59
N THR A 170 1.92 -24.57 9.76
CA THR A 170 1.88 -23.93 11.09
C THR A 170 3.26 -23.70 11.69
N GLY A 171 4.32 -24.26 11.10
CA GLY A 171 5.68 -24.20 11.64
C GLY A 171 5.87 -25.07 12.89
N THR A 172 4.98 -26.02 13.15
CA THR A 172 5.06 -26.94 14.28
C THR A 172 5.54 -28.32 13.80
N VAL A 173 6.22 -29.04 14.70
CA VAL A 173 6.68 -30.41 14.40
C VAL A 173 5.57 -31.38 14.76
N LEU A 174 5.19 -32.24 13.82
CA LEU A 174 4.25 -33.32 14.10
C LEU A 174 4.93 -34.35 15.03
N PRO A 175 4.40 -34.63 16.23
CA PRO A 175 4.98 -35.61 17.14
C PRO A 175 4.97 -37.02 16.54
N GLY A 176 6.01 -37.81 16.81
CA GLY A 176 6.16 -39.15 16.22
C GLY A 176 5.17 -40.20 16.73
N ASP A 177 4.49 -39.93 17.84
CA ASP A 177 3.41 -40.74 18.41
C ASP A 177 2.03 -40.45 17.77
N VAL A 178 1.94 -39.42 16.93
CA VAL A 178 0.77 -39.18 16.08
C VAL A 178 0.85 -40.12 14.86
N THR A 179 0.26 -41.31 15.00
CA THR A 179 0.18 -42.31 13.92
C THR A 179 -1.17 -42.32 13.20
N ASP A 180 -2.17 -41.61 13.74
CA ASP A 180 -3.51 -41.45 13.19
C ASP A 180 -4.04 -40.05 13.57
N VAL A 181 -4.85 -39.45 12.70
CA VAL A 181 -5.50 -38.13 12.91
C VAL A 181 -6.84 -38.23 13.63
N ASP A 182 -7.34 -39.44 13.86
CA ASP A 182 -8.59 -39.69 14.59
C ASP A 182 -8.32 -40.16 16.05
N GLY A 183 -7.07 -40.08 16.51
CA GLY A 183 -6.62 -40.56 17.81
C GLY A 183 -6.30 -39.47 18.85
N PRO A 184 -6.20 -39.84 20.14
CA PRO A 184 -5.99 -38.88 21.23
C PRO A 184 -4.66 -38.13 21.15
N ALA A 185 -3.63 -38.70 20.51
CA ALA A 185 -2.35 -38.04 20.26
C ALA A 185 -2.50 -36.85 19.29
N TRP A 186 -3.36 -36.99 18.27
CA TRP A 186 -3.69 -35.90 17.36
C TRP A 186 -4.46 -34.80 18.06
N ASP A 187 -5.48 -35.14 18.85
CA ASP A 187 -6.24 -34.15 19.62
C ASP A 187 -5.35 -33.34 20.57
N ALA A 188 -4.41 -34.02 21.26
CA ALA A 188 -3.43 -33.37 22.12
C ALA A 188 -2.51 -32.43 21.33
N TYR A 189 -2.02 -32.89 20.17
CA TYR A 189 -1.22 -32.06 19.26
C TYR A 189 -1.98 -30.81 18.78
N VAL A 190 -3.21 -30.96 18.31
CA VAL A 190 -4.06 -29.85 17.86
C VAL A 190 -4.29 -28.86 19.00
N ALA A 191 -4.57 -29.35 20.21
CA ALA A 191 -4.76 -28.49 21.38
C ALA A 191 -3.50 -27.68 21.75
N GLU A 192 -2.29 -28.21 21.49
CA GLU A 192 -1.04 -27.45 21.66
C GLU A 192 -0.84 -26.42 20.53
N VAL A 193 -1.14 -26.78 19.28
CA VAL A 193 -1.07 -25.85 18.14
C VAL A 193 -2.04 -24.68 18.32
N GLU A 194 -3.25 -24.93 18.82
CA GLU A 194 -4.27 -23.89 19.07
C GLU A 194 -3.86 -22.88 20.16
N LYS A 195 -2.95 -23.26 21.07
CA LYS A 195 -2.39 -22.34 22.08
C LYS A 195 -1.32 -21.41 21.49
N ASP A 196 -0.72 -21.77 20.36
CA ASP A 196 0.28 -20.94 19.69
C ASP A 196 -0.39 -20.03 18.67
N SER A 197 -0.69 -18.78 19.06
CA SER A 197 -1.30 -17.80 18.15
C SER A 197 -0.50 -17.56 16.87
N ALA A 198 0.83 -17.70 16.89
CA ALA A 198 1.63 -17.54 15.68
C ALA A 198 1.41 -18.70 14.70
N ALA A 199 1.26 -19.93 15.22
CA ALA A 199 0.89 -21.11 14.43
C ALA A 199 -0.51 -20.95 13.83
N VAL A 200 -1.48 -20.46 14.61
CA VAL A 200 -2.86 -20.21 14.15
C VAL A 200 -2.90 -19.17 13.02
N ILE A 201 -2.11 -18.10 13.10
CA ILE A 201 -1.98 -17.12 12.02
C ILE A 201 -1.30 -17.75 10.81
N ALA A 202 -0.19 -18.48 11.01
CA ALA A 202 0.59 -19.14 9.96
C ALA A 202 -0.24 -20.14 9.13
N PHE A 203 -1.22 -20.78 9.75
CA PHE A 203 -2.12 -21.71 9.08
C PHE A 203 -2.93 -21.06 7.94
N LYS A 204 -3.21 -19.75 8.05
CA LYS A 204 -4.02 -19.01 7.06
C LYS A 204 -3.18 -18.06 6.19
N SER A 205 -2.12 -17.50 6.76
CA SER A 205 -1.39 -16.37 6.19
C SER A 205 0.13 -16.59 6.31
N PRO A 206 0.94 -16.30 5.29
CA PRO A 206 0.50 -16.19 3.90
C PRO A 206 -0.16 -17.50 3.44
N PRO A 207 -0.94 -17.50 2.35
CA PRO A 207 -1.62 -18.70 1.86
C PRO A 207 -0.68 -19.91 1.78
N PRO A 208 -1.00 -21.06 2.41
CA PRO A 208 -0.07 -22.18 2.57
C PRO A 208 0.04 -23.09 1.32
N TRP A 209 -0.53 -22.67 0.18
CA TRP A 209 -0.46 -23.44 -1.07
C TRP A 209 0.86 -23.28 -1.84
N LEU A 210 1.76 -22.40 -1.39
CA LEU A 210 3.13 -22.26 -1.88
C LEU A 210 4.10 -22.53 -0.73
N ASP A 211 5.19 -23.23 -1.01
CA ASP A 211 6.32 -23.41 -0.10
C ASP A 211 7.15 -22.11 -0.05
N ILE A 212 7.26 -21.52 1.15
CA ILE A 212 7.94 -20.22 1.37
C ILE A 212 9.36 -20.37 1.91
N ALA A 213 9.91 -21.58 1.95
CA ALA A 213 11.27 -21.81 2.42
C ALA A 213 12.30 -21.01 1.60
N GLY A 214 13.37 -20.59 2.27
CA GLY A 214 14.50 -19.90 1.62
C GLY A 214 15.15 -20.79 0.56
N GLN A 215 15.41 -20.22 -0.62
CA GLN A 215 16.16 -20.89 -1.70
C GLN A 215 17.23 -19.93 -2.24
N ASP A 216 18.34 -19.82 -1.54
CA ASP A 216 19.34 -18.77 -1.76
C ASP A 216 20.00 -18.85 -3.14
N GLU A 217 20.05 -20.04 -3.74
CA GLU A 217 20.61 -20.27 -5.07
C GLU A 217 19.63 -19.92 -6.21
N HIS A 218 18.33 -19.86 -5.90
CA HIS A 218 17.30 -19.63 -6.90
C HIS A 218 17.48 -18.24 -7.55
N PRO A 219 17.44 -18.10 -8.90
CA PRO A 219 17.73 -16.84 -9.57
C PRO A 219 16.88 -15.66 -9.09
N VAL A 220 15.59 -15.88 -8.87
CA VAL A 220 14.67 -14.87 -8.32
C VAL A 220 15.07 -14.45 -6.91
N SER A 221 15.44 -15.41 -6.06
CA SER A 221 15.83 -15.17 -4.67
C SER A 221 17.07 -14.29 -4.62
N ARG A 222 18.11 -14.63 -5.40
CA ARG A 222 19.34 -13.81 -5.54
C ARG A 222 19.06 -12.41 -6.04
N MET A 223 18.23 -12.29 -7.07
CA MET A 223 17.87 -10.99 -7.64
C MET A 223 17.14 -10.10 -6.60
N LEU A 224 16.23 -10.68 -5.81
CA LEU A 224 15.55 -9.98 -4.73
C LEU A 224 16.41 -9.79 -3.48
N GLY A 225 17.58 -10.43 -3.40
CA GLY A 225 18.46 -10.40 -2.23
C GLY A 225 17.82 -11.07 -1.00
N ALA A 226 17.01 -12.10 -1.23
CA ALA A 226 16.25 -12.77 -0.18
C ALA A 226 17.14 -13.63 0.74
N SER A 227 16.54 -14.15 1.82
CA SER A 227 17.23 -14.93 2.86
C SER A 227 18.48 -14.25 3.44
N PRO A 228 18.38 -12.99 3.89
CA PRO A 228 19.54 -12.32 4.46
C PRO A 228 20.01 -13.04 5.72
N ALA A 229 21.32 -13.30 5.81
CA ALA A 229 21.95 -13.72 7.06
C ALA A 229 21.95 -12.52 8.01
N VAL A 230 21.10 -12.56 9.04
CA VAL A 230 21.03 -11.53 10.07
C VAL A 230 21.51 -12.15 11.38
N ASP A 231 22.41 -11.44 12.07
CA ASP A 231 22.86 -11.86 13.38
C ASP A 231 21.69 -11.98 14.36
N ALA A 232 21.76 -12.97 15.25
CA ALA A 232 20.76 -13.16 16.28
C ALA A 232 20.66 -11.90 17.16
N VAL A 233 19.43 -11.50 17.49
CA VAL A 233 19.21 -10.39 18.42
C VAL A 233 19.70 -10.84 19.80
N THR A 234 20.77 -10.23 20.30
CA THR A 234 21.40 -10.54 21.61
C THR A 234 20.74 -9.80 22.78
N VAL A 235 19.53 -9.26 22.57
CA VAL A 235 18.80 -8.47 23.56
C VAL A 235 17.95 -9.40 24.43
N GLU A 236 17.93 -9.15 25.74
CA GLU A 236 17.04 -9.90 26.66
C GLU A 236 15.56 -9.67 26.30
N ALA A 237 14.78 -10.75 26.34
CA ALA A 237 13.35 -10.69 26.10
C ALA A 237 12.67 -9.81 27.16
N PRO A 238 11.80 -8.85 26.77
CA PRO A 238 11.12 -7.99 27.70
C PRO A 238 10.07 -8.76 28.51
N GLN A 239 9.81 -8.30 29.74
CA GLN A 239 8.76 -8.87 30.59
C GLN A 239 7.35 -8.68 29.99
N ALA A 240 7.16 -7.66 29.15
CA ALA A 240 5.91 -7.39 28.45
C ALA A 240 6.21 -7.01 26.99
N VAL A 241 5.43 -7.56 26.07
CA VAL A 241 5.50 -7.22 24.64
C VAL A 241 4.97 -5.80 24.44
N ALA A 242 5.75 -4.94 23.78
CA ALA A 242 5.34 -3.59 23.45
C ALA A 242 4.16 -3.59 22.49
N SER A 243 3.22 -2.67 22.66
CA SER A 243 2.08 -2.53 21.76
C SER A 243 2.50 -2.03 20.38
N VAL A 244 1.68 -2.31 19.35
CA VAL A 244 1.90 -1.82 17.97
C VAL A 244 2.02 -0.29 17.94
N VAL A 245 1.25 0.42 18.78
CA VAL A 245 1.28 1.89 18.84
C VAL A 245 2.61 2.39 19.41
N GLU A 246 3.10 1.80 20.51
CA GLU A 246 4.41 2.13 21.08
C GLU A 246 5.53 1.83 20.07
N LEU A 247 5.44 0.71 19.36
CA LEU A 247 6.42 0.35 18.34
C LEU A 247 6.43 1.33 17.17
N SER A 248 5.26 1.79 16.69
CA SER A 248 5.15 2.69 15.54
C SER A 248 5.85 4.04 15.72
N THR A 249 6.01 4.49 16.98
CA THR A 249 6.72 5.72 17.34
C THR A 249 8.03 5.44 18.11
N GLY A 250 8.32 4.16 18.35
CA GLY A 250 9.45 3.68 19.13
C GLY A 250 10.75 3.56 18.32
N SER A 251 11.79 3.07 18.97
CA SER A 251 13.12 2.88 18.39
C SER A 251 13.31 1.48 17.81
N ALA A 252 14.35 1.31 16.99
CA ALA A 252 14.80 0.01 16.51
C ALA A 252 15.09 -0.98 17.66
N ALA A 253 15.62 -0.49 18.78
CA ALA A 253 15.91 -1.32 19.95
C ALA A 253 14.63 -1.89 20.60
N LEU A 254 13.53 -1.12 20.63
CA LEU A 254 12.24 -1.61 21.13
C LEU A 254 11.65 -2.70 20.23
N ARG A 255 11.80 -2.54 18.90
CA ARG A 255 11.45 -3.58 17.93
C ARG A 255 12.25 -4.85 18.18
N ASP A 256 13.57 -4.74 18.27
CA ASP A 256 14.43 -5.93 18.41
C ASP A 256 14.22 -6.62 19.77
N ALA A 257 13.99 -5.87 20.86
CA ALA A 257 13.57 -6.45 22.14
C ALA A 257 12.22 -7.18 22.02
N THR A 258 11.25 -6.62 21.29
CA THR A 258 9.96 -7.27 21.04
C THR A 258 10.12 -8.58 20.27
N VAL A 259 11.01 -8.61 19.26
CA VAL A 259 11.33 -9.84 18.51
C VAL A 259 11.90 -10.93 19.43
N ALA A 260 12.74 -10.55 20.40
CA ALA A 260 13.32 -11.49 21.36
C ALA A 260 12.28 -12.17 22.28
N ALA A 261 11.07 -11.62 22.43
CA ALA A 261 9.97 -12.28 23.15
C ALA A 261 9.45 -13.55 22.45
N GLY A 262 9.75 -13.71 21.15
CA GLY A 262 9.37 -14.88 20.36
C GLY A 262 8.00 -14.79 19.69
N ALA A 263 7.82 -15.60 18.64
CA ALA A 263 6.67 -15.49 17.74
C ALA A 263 5.32 -15.66 18.46
N ALA A 264 5.17 -16.66 19.32
CA ALA A 264 3.91 -16.93 20.02
C ALA A 264 3.47 -15.77 20.92
N ALA A 265 4.36 -15.28 21.79
CA ALA A 265 4.07 -14.18 22.70
C ALA A 265 3.75 -12.87 21.97
N VAL A 266 4.46 -12.57 20.88
CA VAL A 266 4.19 -11.39 20.06
C VAL A 266 2.87 -11.53 19.30
N ALA A 267 2.60 -12.71 18.73
CA ALA A 267 1.33 -12.97 18.06
C ALA A 267 0.15 -12.84 19.02
N ASP A 268 0.23 -13.40 20.23
CA ASP A 268 -0.78 -13.25 21.28
C ASP A 268 -1.06 -11.78 21.60
N ALA A 269 0.00 -10.97 21.76
CA ALA A 269 -0.13 -9.56 22.03
C ALA A 269 -0.76 -8.77 20.86
N PHE A 270 -0.50 -9.19 19.61
CA PHE A 270 -0.91 -8.44 18.42
C PHE A 270 -2.22 -8.90 17.79
N ILE A 271 -2.69 -10.12 18.10
CA ILE A 271 -3.77 -10.79 17.36
C ILE A 271 -5.04 -9.94 17.28
N GLY A 272 -5.44 -9.29 18.37
CA GLY A 272 -6.63 -8.42 18.40
C GLY A 272 -6.48 -7.21 17.46
N GLY A 273 -5.30 -6.59 17.44
CA GLY A 273 -5.00 -5.46 16.56
C GLY A 273 -4.92 -5.87 15.08
N LEU A 274 -4.27 -7.00 14.80
CA LEU A 274 -4.19 -7.56 13.44
C LEU A 274 -5.58 -7.91 12.90
N GLN A 275 -6.42 -8.59 13.69
CA GLN A 275 -7.79 -8.91 13.31
C GLN A 275 -8.63 -7.66 13.05
N HIS A 276 -8.50 -6.64 13.90
CA HIS A 276 -9.19 -5.37 13.70
C HIS A 276 -8.78 -4.70 12.38
N ASN A 277 -7.48 -4.59 12.11
CA ASN A 277 -6.95 -3.96 10.91
C ASN A 277 -7.34 -4.73 9.64
N VAL A 278 -7.27 -6.07 9.66
CA VAL A 278 -7.74 -6.92 8.56
C VAL A 278 -9.24 -6.73 8.33
N THR A 279 -10.05 -6.69 9.39
CA THR A 279 -11.49 -6.43 9.27
C THR A 279 -11.77 -5.08 8.62
N MET A 280 -10.98 -4.07 8.95
CA MET A 280 -11.06 -2.74 8.31
C MET A 280 -10.64 -2.81 6.84
N ALA A 281 -9.57 -3.55 6.52
CA ALA A 281 -9.09 -3.76 5.15
C ALA A 281 -10.14 -4.42 4.24
N THR A 282 -10.99 -5.32 4.76
CA THR A 282 -12.08 -5.93 3.97
C THR A 282 -13.09 -4.92 3.40
N ARG A 283 -13.10 -3.68 3.92
CA ARG A 283 -13.98 -2.59 3.47
C ARG A 283 -13.33 -1.70 2.40
N SER A 284 -12.04 -1.91 2.08
CA SER A 284 -11.33 -1.14 1.05
C SER A 284 -11.55 -1.73 -0.36
N GLN A 285 -10.80 -1.27 -1.36
CA GLN A 285 -10.77 -1.92 -2.68
C GLN A 285 -9.99 -3.24 -2.65
N ILE A 286 -9.04 -3.38 -1.72
CA ILE A 286 -8.21 -4.57 -1.52
C ILE A 286 -8.78 -5.38 -0.37
N ARG A 287 -9.88 -6.09 -0.67
CA ARG A 287 -10.75 -6.72 0.34
C ARG A 287 -10.22 -8.03 0.92
N SER A 288 -9.22 -8.64 0.31
CA SER A 288 -8.65 -9.92 0.73
C SER A 288 -7.21 -10.08 0.24
N MET A 289 -6.48 -11.06 0.78
CA MET A 289 -5.11 -11.38 0.33
C MET A 289 -5.03 -11.80 -1.15
N VAL A 290 -6.12 -12.29 -1.73
CA VAL A 290 -6.19 -12.72 -3.14
C VAL A 290 -6.85 -11.68 -4.05
N ALA A 291 -7.33 -10.56 -3.49
CA ALA A 291 -7.90 -9.48 -4.27
C ALA A 291 -6.88 -8.89 -5.26
N GLY A 292 -7.33 -8.64 -6.50
CA GLY A 292 -6.56 -7.91 -7.50
C GLY A 292 -6.34 -6.45 -7.13
N GLY A 293 -5.45 -5.78 -7.87
CA GLY A 293 -5.20 -4.35 -7.70
C GLY A 293 -6.39 -3.49 -8.15
N SER A 294 -6.62 -2.36 -7.48
CA SER A 294 -7.64 -1.39 -7.86
C SER A 294 -7.25 -0.65 -9.14
N ALA A 295 -8.22 -0.40 -10.03
CA ALA A 295 -8.02 0.49 -11.18
C ALA A 295 -7.83 1.96 -10.77
N TYR A 296 -8.38 2.34 -9.60
CA TYR A 296 -8.28 3.68 -9.02
C TYR A 296 -7.84 3.54 -7.55
N PRO A 297 -6.54 3.30 -7.30
CA PRO A 297 -6.01 3.11 -5.95
C PRO A 297 -6.14 4.40 -5.14
N ALA A 298 -6.57 4.27 -3.89
CA ALA A 298 -6.74 5.36 -2.94
C ALA A 298 -5.72 5.28 -1.80
N PRO A 299 -5.45 6.37 -1.06
CA PRO A 299 -4.62 6.31 0.14
C PRO A 299 -5.09 5.27 1.17
N ALA A 300 -6.41 5.08 1.32
CA ALA A 300 -6.98 4.05 2.19
C ALA A 300 -6.53 2.62 1.84
N ASP A 301 -6.19 2.36 0.57
CA ASP A 301 -5.69 1.06 0.13
C ASP A 301 -4.28 0.80 0.69
N ALA A 302 -3.50 1.84 1.02
CA ALA A 302 -2.20 1.67 1.66
C ALA A 302 -2.32 1.10 3.09
N ALA A 303 -3.31 1.58 3.85
CA ALA A 303 -3.61 1.03 5.17
C ALA A 303 -4.12 -0.42 5.07
N ALA A 304 -4.94 -0.72 4.05
CA ALA A 304 -5.38 -2.09 3.80
C ALA A 304 -4.21 -3.03 3.44
N LEU A 305 -3.29 -2.58 2.57
CA LEU A 305 -2.09 -3.34 2.22
C LEU A 305 -1.19 -3.55 3.44
N GLN A 306 -0.98 -2.53 4.28
CA GLN A 306 -0.24 -2.69 5.53
C GLN A 306 -0.84 -3.78 6.41
N ALA A 307 -2.17 -3.83 6.56
CA ALA A 307 -2.84 -4.87 7.34
C ALA A 307 -2.63 -6.27 6.75
N TRP A 308 -2.76 -6.42 5.42
CA TRP A 308 -2.54 -7.71 4.74
C TRP A 308 -1.08 -8.18 4.81
N TYR A 309 -0.12 -7.27 4.65
CA TYR A 309 1.30 -7.61 4.74
C TYR A 309 1.74 -7.85 6.18
N ALA A 310 1.15 -7.17 7.18
CA ALA A 310 1.42 -7.44 8.59
C ALA A 310 0.98 -8.84 9.01
N VAL A 311 -0.24 -9.27 8.65
CA VAL A 311 -0.70 -10.63 8.96
C VAL A 311 0.07 -11.69 8.17
N SER A 312 0.46 -11.39 6.92
CA SER A 312 1.30 -12.26 6.10
C SER A 312 2.70 -12.43 6.70
N ALA A 313 3.35 -11.34 7.11
CA ALA A 313 4.67 -11.41 7.75
C ALA A 313 4.61 -12.13 9.11
N MET A 314 3.59 -11.87 9.93
CA MET A 314 3.41 -12.56 11.22
C MET A 314 3.23 -14.07 11.03
N GLY A 315 2.43 -14.48 10.05
CA GLY A 315 2.25 -15.90 9.77
C GLY A 315 3.46 -16.56 9.10
N ALA A 316 4.22 -15.84 8.28
CA ALA A 316 5.51 -16.32 7.77
C ALA A 316 6.51 -16.55 8.94
N TRP A 317 6.55 -15.65 9.93
CA TRP A 317 7.34 -15.86 11.14
C TRP A 317 6.83 -17.03 11.98
N GLY A 318 5.51 -17.19 12.11
CA GLY A 318 4.90 -18.36 12.73
C GLY A 318 5.27 -19.68 12.04
N ARG A 319 5.52 -19.66 10.72
CA ARG A 319 5.92 -20.84 9.96
C ARG A 319 7.43 -21.14 10.04
N ILE A 320 8.28 -20.12 9.93
CA ILE A 320 9.74 -20.29 9.79
C ILE A 320 10.48 -20.16 11.14
N ARG A 321 9.94 -19.37 12.08
CA ARG A 321 10.44 -19.20 13.46
C ARG A 321 11.88 -18.70 13.60
N ASP A 322 12.40 -17.97 12.61
CA ASP A 322 13.71 -17.33 12.70
C ASP A 322 13.65 -15.84 13.12
N VAL A 323 14.81 -15.27 13.43
CA VAL A 323 14.95 -13.87 13.87
C VAL A 323 14.66 -12.88 12.75
N THR A 324 15.06 -13.20 11.52
CA THR A 324 14.89 -12.34 10.34
C THR A 324 13.41 -12.07 10.05
N HIS A 325 12.61 -13.13 9.95
CA HIS A 325 11.16 -13.06 9.80
C HIS A 325 10.51 -12.40 11.00
N GLY A 326 11.06 -12.58 12.22
CA GLY A 326 10.59 -11.88 13.41
C GLY A 326 10.74 -10.35 13.32
N ARG A 327 11.92 -9.87 12.92
CA ARG A 327 12.16 -8.42 12.71
C ARG A 327 11.21 -7.86 11.66
N ILE A 328 11.00 -8.58 10.56
CA ILE A 328 10.08 -8.19 9.49
C ILE A 328 8.61 -8.23 9.95
N ALA A 329 8.19 -9.23 10.74
CA ALA A 329 6.83 -9.35 11.26
C ALA A 329 6.48 -8.20 12.22
N VAL A 330 7.34 -7.94 13.20
CA VAL A 330 7.17 -6.83 14.15
C VAL A 330 7.20 -5.49 13.41
N ALA A 331 8.16 -5.30 12.50
CA ALA A 331 8.23 -4.09 11.69
C ALA A 331 7.00 -3.90 10.80
N SER A 332 6.48 -4.96 10.16
CA SER A 332 5.30 -4.86 9.29
C SER A 332 4.06 -4.45 10.07
N ALA A 333 3.86 -5.03 11.26
CA ALA A 333 2.74 -4.70 12.14
C ALA A 333 2.79 -3.25 12.62
N ALA A 334 3.99 -2.74 12.91
CA ALA A 334 4.22 -1.39 13.43
C ALA A 334 4.61 -0.35 12.36
N ALA A 335 4.57 -0.71 11.08
CA ALA A 335 5.01 0.15 9.99
C ALA A 335 4.09 1.35 9.82
N VAL A 336 4.68 2.54 9.73
CA VAL A 336 3.93 3.74 9.34
C VAL A 336 3.76 3.76 7.82
N PRO A 337 2.51 3.83 7.29
CA PRO A 337 2.27 3.78 5.86
C PRO A 337 2.50 5.12 5.17
N PHE A 338 3.25 5.07 4.06
CA PHE A 338 3.51 6.17 3.13
C PHE A 338 3.00 5.77 1.76
N TRP A 339 2.18 6.61 1.14
CA TRP A 339 1.53 6.29 -0.13
C TRP A 339 2.05 7.15 -1.27
N LEU A 340 2.56 6.47 -2.32
CA LEU A 340 2.98 7.09 -3.57
C LEU A 340 1.83 7.02 -4.59
N PRO A 341 1.29 8.17 -5.04
CA PRO A 341 0.20 8.23 -6.00
C PRO A 341 0.55 7.64 -7.38
N PRO A 342 -0.46 7.34 -8.21
CA PRO A 342 -0.28 6.93 -9.61
C PRO A 342 0.59 7.91 -10.41
N GLY A 343 1.38 7.41 -11.36
CA GLY A 343 2.33 8.22 -12.15
C GLY A 343 3.58 8.70 -11.42
N HIS A 344 3.62 8.64 -10.09
CA HIS A 344 4.77 9.07 -9.28
C HIS A 344 5.65 7.90 -8.84
N THR A 345 5.09 6.72 -8.59
CA THR A 345 5.83 5.55 -8.10
C THR A 345 7.14 5.31 -8.88
N ILE A 346 7.05 4.99 -10.17
CA ILE A 346 8.24 4.70 -10.99
C ILE A 346 9.12 5.93 -11.15
N ALA A 347 8.55 7.13 -11.24
CA ALA A 347 9.34 8.35 -11.36
C ALA A 347 10.26 8.56 -10.15
N TYR A 348 9.83 8.18 -8.95
CA TYR A 348 10.65 8.25 -7.73
C TYR A 348 11.65 7.10 -7.68
N LEU A 349 11.18 5.87 -7.88
CA LEU A 349 12.00 4.67 -7.80
C LEU A 349 13.14 4.64 -8.84
N ASP A 350 12.91 5.13 -10.05
CA ASP A 350 13.89 5.21 -11.15
C ASP A 350 14.72 6.51 -11.17
N SER A 351 14.69 7.28 -10.06
CA SER A 351 15.56 8.46 -9.90
C SER A 351 17.03 8.06 -9.94
N GLU A 352 17.90 9.04 -10.24
CA GLU A 352 19.36 8.82 -10.20
C GLU A 352 19.78 8.14 -8.89
N PRO A 353 20.62 7.09 -8.94
CA PRO A 353 21.08 6.41 -7.74
C PRO A 353 21.72 7.39 -6.76
N LEU A 354 21.36 7.25 -5.48
CA LEU A 354 21.93 8.04 -4.40
C LEU A 354 23.41 7.70 -4.22
N SER A 355 24.21 8.71 -3.87
CA SER A 355 25.60 8.49 -3.49
C SER A 355 25.70 7.79 -2.12
N GLY A 356 26.85 7.19 -1.81
CA GLY A 356 27.08 6.59 -0.48
C GLY A 356 26.89 7.60 0.65
N GLU A 357 27.42 8.82 0.48
CA GLU A 357 27.24 9.94 1.43
C GLU A 357 25.75 10.26 1.62
N ASP A 358 24.96 10.26 0.54
CA ASP A 358 23.52 10.51 0.63
C ASP A 358 22.77 9.45 1.44
N ILE A 359 23.15 8.18 1.29
CA ILE A 359 22.57 7.06 2.04
C ILE A 359 22.97 7.15 3.52
N GLU A 360 24.23 7.50 3.81
CA GLU A 360 24.73 7.66 5.19
C GLU A 360 24.12 8.87 5.92
N ASP A 361 23.81 9.94 5.19
CA ASP A 361 23.14 11.14 5.71
C ASP A 361 21.63 10.94 5.89
N MET A 362 21.03 9.99 5.18
CA MET A 362 19.60 9.74 5.20
C MET A 362 19.14 9.31 6.60
N ARG A 363 18.09 9.96 7.10
CA ARG A 363 17.42 9.59 8.35
C ARG A 363 15.97 9.28 8.07
N MET A 364 15.57 8.06 8.41
CA MET A 364 14.20 7.61 8.29
C MET A 364 13.32 8.34 9.34
N PRO A 365 12.09 8.71 8.97
CA PRO A 365 11.20 9.43 9.88
C PRO A 365 10.66 8.56 11.02
N PHE A 366 10.65 7.24 10.82
CA PHE A 366 10.23 6.23 11.80
C PHE A 366 11.17 5.02 11.73
N ALA A 367 11.21 4.22 12.80
CA ALA A 367 12.03 3.01 12.85
C ALA A 367 11.60 1.93 11.84
N GLN A 368 10.34 1.95 11.42
CA GLN A 368 9.81 1.12 10.35
C GLN A 368 8.80 1.90 9.51
N VAL A 369 8.98 1.84 8.20
CA VAL A 369 8.20 2.60 7.23
C VAL A 369 7.76 1.65 6.12
N LEU A 370 6.46 1.66 5.80
CA LEU A 370 5.93 0.95 4.63
C LEU A 370 5.69 1.95 3.51
N VAL A 371 6.48 1.88 2.45
CA VAL A 371 6.31 2.70 1.26
C VAL A 371 5.44 1.93 0.27
N THR A 372 4.16 2.30 0.18
CA THR A 372 3.15 1.65 -0.66
C THR A 372 2.99 2.36 -2.00
N PHE A 373 2.85 1.57 -3.05
CA PHE A 373 2.76 2.01 -4.42
C PHE A 373 1.34 1.92 -4.94
N ALA A 374 0.77 3.04 -5.38
CA ALA A 374 -0.49 3.04 -6.11
C ALA A 374 -0.38 2.26 -7.44
N GLU A 375 0.79 2.32 -8.08
CA GLU A 375 1.12 1.54 -9.26
C GLU A 375 2.24 0.55 -8.91
N PRO A 376 1.92 -0.72 -8.60
CA PRO A 376 2.91 -1.70 -8.19
C PRO A 376 4.03 -1.87 -9.23
N ALA A 377 5.28 -1.94 -8.75
CA ALA A 377 6.42 -2.22 -9.61
C ALA A 377 6.33 -3.68 -10.10
N ARG A 378 6.51 -3.91 -11.40
CA ARG A 378 6.36 -5.26 -11.98
C ARG A 378 7.70 -5.95 -12.10
N LEU A 379 7.84 -7.06 -11.38
CA LEU A 379 8.89 -8.04 -11.61
C LEU A 379 8.47 -8.95 -12.77
N PRO A 380 9.20 -8.97 -13.90
CA PRO A 380 8.85 -9.82 -15.03
C PRO A 380 9.05 -11.30 -14.70
N ALA A 381 8.28 -12.17 -15.35
CA ALA A 381 8.57 -13.59 -15.36
C ALA A 381 9.96 -13.84 -15.98
N ILE A 382 10.74 -14.70 -15.34
CA ILE A 382 12.12 -15.02 -15.73
C ILE A 382 12.15 -16.36 -16.47
N ASP A 383 11.36 -17.33 -16.01
CA ASP A 383 11.26 -18.65 -16.62
C ASP A 383 9.79 -19.10 -16.67
N THR A 384 9.13 -18.82 -17.79
CA THR A 384 7.72 -19.19 -18.01
C THR A 384 7.52 -20.68 -18.30
N GLY A 385 8.59 -21.47 -18.40
CA GLY A 385 8.53 -22.93 -18.56
C GLY A 385 8.30 -23.64 -17.22
N VAL A 386 8.84 -23.08 -16.13
CA VAL A 386 8.66 -23.58 -14.77
C VAL A 386 7.17 -23.53 -14.38
N LEU A 387 6.67 -24.63 -13.81
CA LEU A 387 5.27 -24.82 -13.40
C LEU A 387 4.20 -24.61 -14.50
N ARG A 388 4.57 -24.51 -15.79
CA ARG A 388 3.63 -24.21 -16.89
C ARG A 388 2.47 -25.20 -17.01
N ASP A 389 2.80 -26.49 -16.91
CA ASP A 389 1.84 -27.59 -17.03
C ASP A 389 1.46 -28.18 -15.67
N ASP A 390 1.78 -27.46 -14.59
CA ASP A 390 1.50 -27.93 -13.24
C ASP A 390 -0.01 -27.87 -12.94
N PRO A 391 -0.68 -29.00 -12.67
CA PRO A 391 -2.11 -29.02 -12.38
C PRO A 391 -2.47 -28.25 -11.10
N ARG A 392 -1.54 -28.16 -10.13
CA ARG A 392 -1.74 -27.43 -8.86
C ARG A 392 -1.94 -25.95 -9.14
N MET A 393 -1.11 -25.38 -10.00
CA MET A 393 -1.19 -23.95 -10.34
C MET A 393 -2.51 -23.60 -11.03
N ARG A 394 -3.01 -24.47 -11.90
CA ARG A 394 -4.33 -24.29 -12.54
C ARG A 394 -5.47 -24.37 -11.53
N TRP A 395 -5.37 -25.27 -10.55
CA TRP A 395 -6.38 -25.42 -9.51
C TRP A 395 -6.37 -24.25 -8.52
N ILE A 396 -5.20 -23.78 -8.10
CA ILE A 396 -5.08 -22.56 -7.28
C ILE A 396 -5.70 -21.37 -8.01
N ASP A 397 -5.42 -21.18 -9.30
CA ASP A 397 -6.05 -20.13 -10.10
C ASP A 397 -7.57 -20.24 -10.14
N HIS A 398 -8.10 -21.47 -10.26
CA HIS A 398 -9.53 -21.71 -10.21
C HIS A 398 -10.14 -21.31 -8.86
N LEU A 399 -9.54 -21.71 -7.75
CA LEU A 399 -10.01 -21.37 -6.41
C LEU A 399 -9.98 -19.86 -6.17
N VAL A 400 -8.92 -19.18 -6.62
CA VAL A 400 -8.82 -17.71 -6.56
C VAL A 400 -9.91 -17.04 -7.41
N GLY A 401 -10.20 -17.56 -8.61
CA GLY A 401 -11.21 -17.01 -9.50
C GLY A 401 -12.67 -17.34 -9.13
N ALA A 402 -12.91 -18.40 -8.36
CA ALA A 402 -14.24 -18.83 -7.95
C ALA A 402 -14.80 -18.02 -6.77
N GLY A 403 -13.93 -17.40 -5.96
CA GLY A 403 -14.31 -16.71 -4.72
C GLY A 403 -13.97 -15.22 -4.69
N ALA A 404 -14.66 -14.46 -3.84
CA ALA A 404 -14.33 -13.07 -3.53
C ALA A 404 -13.34 -12.92 -2.35
N GLY A 405 -12.99 -14.03 -1.69
CA GLY A 405 -12.19 -14.07 -0.47
C GLY A 405 -11.14 -15.19 -0.51
N LEU A 406 -10.32 -15.28 0.54
CA LEU A 406 -9.35 -16.35 0.68
C LEU A 406 -10.08 -17.69 0.87
N PRO A 407 -9.72 -18.76 0.14
CA PRO A 407 -10.25 -20.10 0.37
C PRO A 407 -9.97 -20.62 1.78
N ASP A 408 -10.69 -21.66 2.20
CA ASP A 408 -10.42 -22.28 3.49
C ASP A 408 -8.98 -22.85 3.52
N PRO A 409 -8.24 -22.77 4.65
CA PRO A 409 -6.87 -23.29 4.77
C PRO A 409 -6.69 -24.69 4.24
N ARG A 410 -7.73 -25.50 4.43
CA ARG A 410 -7.75 -26.85 3.96
C ARG A 410 -7.75 -26.97 2.44
N GLU A 411 -8.62 -26.22 1.77
CA GLU A 411 -8.69 -26.19 0.30
C GLU A 411 -7.36 -25.70 -0.29
N MET A 412 -6.74 -24.73 0.39
CA MET A 412 -5.41 -24.24 0.02
C MET A 412 -4.36 -25.35 0.10
N MET A 413 -4.31 -26.13 1.20
CA MET A 413 -3.37 -27.23 1.34
C MET A 413 -3.60 -28.34 0.30
N ILE A 414 -4.86 -28.72 0.05
CA ILE A 414 -5.20 -29.72 -0.99
C ILE A 414 -4.74 -29.22 -2.36
N ALA A 415 -4.95 -27.94 -2.64
CA ALA A 415 -4.56 -27.33 -3.91
C ALA A 415 -3.04 -27.30 -4.09
N GLY A 416 -2.31 -26.84 -3.07
CA GLY A 416 -0.85 -26.79 -3.09
C GLY A 416 -0.22 -28.16 -3.22
N THR A 417 -0.80 -29.20 -2.62
CA THR A 417 -0.18 -30.54 -2.58
C THR A 417 -0.66 -31.51 -3.66
N ASN A 418 -1.48 -31.05 -4.62
CA ASN A 418 -2.16 -31.92 -5.59
C ASN A 418 -2.89 -33.09 -4.90
N ASN A 419 -3.79 -32.78 -3.97
CA ASN A 419 -4.47 -33.78 -3.16
C ASN A 419 -3.48 -34.69 -2.38
N PHE A 420 -2.47 -34.08 -1.77
CA PHE A 420 -1.44 -34.73 -0.96
C PHE A 420 -0.52 -35.72 -1.70
N GLN A 421 -0.51 -35.68 -3.03
CA GLN A 421 0.35 -36.54 -3.84
C GLN A 421 1.75 -35.96 -4.07
N SER A 422 1.89 -34.64 -3.86
CA SER A 422 3.13 -33.90 -4.10
C SER A 422 3.32 -32.82 -3.02
N PRO A 423 4.56 -32.39 -2.73
CA PRO A 423 4.79 -31.21 -1.88
C PRO A 423 4.17 -29.95 -2.52
N PRO A 424 4.02 -28.82 -1.82
CA PRO A 424 3.64 -27.55 -2.43
C PRO A 424 4.64 -27.08 -3.51
N PRO A 425 4.19 -26.36 -4.57
CA PRO A 425 5.12 -25.69 -5.47
C PRO A 425 5.87 -24.58 -4.72
N ALA A 426 7.14 -24.36 -5.05
CA ALA A 426 7.94 -23.34 -4.40
C ALA A 426 7.44 -21.92 -4.75
N LEU A 427 7.47 -21.02 -3.77
CA LEU A 427 7.19 -19.60 -3.95
C LEU A 427 8.07 -19.00 -5.06
N TRP A 428 9.34 -19.37 -5.07
CA TRP A 428 10.34 -18.85 -6.01
C TRP A 428 10.06 -19.28 -7.45
N ASP A 429 9.66 -20.53 -7.65
CA ASP A 429 9.23 -21.05 -8.95
C ASP A 429 7.96 -20.33 -9.44
N ALA A 430 7.00 -20.08 -8.54
CA ALA A 430 5.78 -19.35 -8.88
C ALA A 430 6.09 -17.89 -9.31
N ILE A 431 7.01 -17.22 -8.62
CA ILE A 431 7.49 -15.88 -9.02
C ILE A 431 8.28 -15.95 -10.33
N ALA A 432 9.12 -16.96 -10.54
CA ALA A 432 9.88 -17.13 -11.78
C ALA A 432 8.95 -17.29 -12.99
N ALA A 433 7.90 -18.11 -12.83
CA ALA A 433 6.92 -18.43 -13.86
C ALA A 433 5.99 -17.27 -14.21
N ARG A 434 5.54 -16.51 -13.20
CA ARG A 434 4.47 -15.51 -13.36
C ARG A 434 4.93 -14.07 -13.22
N GLY A 435 6.13 -13.85 -12.71
CA GLY A 435 6.54 -12.57 -12.18
C GLY A 435 5.83 -12.26 -10.86
N ALA A 436 5.96 -11.01 -10.41
CA ALA A 436 5.29 -10.51 -9.21
C ALA A 436 5.00 -9.02 -9.32
N HIS A 437 4.02 -8.55 -8.57
CA HIS A 437 3.78 -7.13 -8.32
C HIS A 437 4.37 -6.76 -6.97
N VAL A 438 5.38 -5.90 -6.96
CA VAL A 438 5.88 -5.26 -5.75
C VAL A 438 4.91 -4.14 -5.41
N GLU A 439 4.02 -4.37 -4.45
CA GLU A 439 2.99 -3.40 -4.04
C GLU A 439 3.51 -2.43 -2.98
N ALA A 440 4.52 -2.82 -2.21
CA ALA A 440 5.18 -1.95 -1.23
C ALA A 440 6.61 -2.42 -0.92
N VAL A 441 7.38 -1.54 -0.27
CA VAL A 441 8.67 -1.86 0.34
C VAL A 441 8.61 -1.49 1.82
N LEU A 442 8.87 -2.48 2.68
CA LEU A 442 9.04 -2.28 4.11
C LEU A 442 10.50 -1.92 4.38
N LEU A 443 10.73 -0.73 4.91
CA LEU A 443 12.05 -0.19 5.22
C LEU A 443 12.23 -0.14 6.72
N LEU A 444 13.38 -0.60 7.20
CA LEU A 444 13.74 -0.57 8.60
C LEU A 444 14.85 0.46 8.81
N ALA A 445 14.81 1.13 9.97
CA ALA A 445 15.90 1.95 10.44
C ALA A 445 16.64 1.27 11.59
N ASP A 446 17.91 1.64 11.75
CA ASP A 446 18.72 1.31 12.91
C ASP A 446 18.39 2.22 14.12
N ALA A 447 19.10 2.03 15.23
CA ALA A 447 18.91 2.82 16.44
C ALA A 447 19.22 4.32 16.28
N HIS A 448 19.95 4.71 15.24
CA HIS A 448 20.29 6.08 14.90
C HIS A 448 19.39 6.67 13.80
N GLY A 449 18.37 5.92 13.37
CA GLY A 449 17.46 6.30 12.29
C GLY A 449 18.07 6.19 10.89
N ARG A 450 19.24 5.56 10.72
CA ARG A 450 19.82 5.27 9.39
C ARG A 450 19.08 4.10 8.76
N LEU A 451 19.08 4.05 7.43
CA LEU A 451 18.50 2.93 6.69
C LEU A 451 19.28 1.63 7.00
N ASP A 452 18.58 0.63 7.52
CA ASP A 452 19.12 -0.70 7.78
C ASP A 452 19.39 -1.44 6.45
N ASP A 453 20.25 -2.47 6.49
CA ASP A 453 20.45 -3.36 5.35
C ASP A 453 19.27 -4.34 5.19
N LEU A 454 18.65 -4.76 6.30
CA LEU A 454 17.45 -5.60 6.28
C LEU A 454 16.21 -4.78 5.88
N PHE A 455 15.46 -5.29 4.91
CA PHE A 455 14.18 -4.73 4.48
C PHE A 455 13.23 -5.84 4.01
N GLY A 456 11.98 -5.50 3.66
CA GLY A 456 10.99 -6.47 3.18
C GLY A 456 10.37 -6.08 1.84
N TRP A 457 10.39 -6.98 0.87
CA TRP A 457 9.59 -6.86 -0.36
C TRP A 457 8.15 -7.31 -0.08
N CYS A 458 7.18 -6.42 -0.27
CA CYS A 458 5.78 -6.76 -0.17
C CYS A 458 5.25 -7.10 -1.58
N VAL A 459 5.09 -8.40 -1.85
CA VAL A 459 4.82 -8.92 -3.19
C VAL A 459 3.47 -9.61 -3.30
N ALA A 460 2.79 -9.40 -4.42
CA ALA A 460 1.61 -10.14 -4.84
C ALA A 460 1.91 -10.90 -6.14
N ILE A 461 1.63 -12.21 -6.16
CA ILE A 461 1.83 -13.04 -7.37
C ILE A 461 0.53 -13.03 -8.17
N PRO A 462 0.53 -12.64 -9.46
CA PRO A 462 -0.70 -12.58 -10.24
C PRO A 462 -1.27 -13.98 -10.53
N SER A 463 -2.60 -14.08 -10.49
CA SER A 463 -3.32 -15.22 -11.06
C SER A 463 -3.30 -15.15 -12.60
N ALA A 464 -3.21 -16.31 -13.26
CA ALA A 464 -3.19 -16.37 -14.71
C ALA A 464 -4.58 -16.15 -15.36
N THR A 465 -5.66 -16.35 -14.61
CA THR A 465 -7.03 -16.41 -15.17
C THR A 465 -8.00 -15.42 -14.53
N ALA A 466 -7.79 -15.03 -13.26
CA ALA A 466 -8.83 -14.40 -12.45
C ALA A 466 -8.71 -12.87 -12.31
N GLY A 467 -7.68 -12.24 -12.89
CA GLY A 467 -7.40 -10.80 -12.68
C GLY A 467 -7.10 -10.45 -11.21
N SER A 468 -6.79 -11.45 -10.39
CA SER A 468 -6.56 -11.40 -8.95
C SER A 468 -5.13 -11.81 -8.60
N ALA A 469 -4.80 -11.95 -7.32
CA ALA A 469 -3.51 -12.44 -6.84
C ALA A 469 -3.65 -13.84 -6.22
N LEU A 470 -2.60 -14.67 -6.32
CA LEU A 470 -2.49 -15.93 -5.58
C LEU A 470 -2.29 -15.70 -4.08
N GLY A 471 -2.09 -14.47 -3.64
CA GLY A 471 -1.75 -14.14 -2.28
C GLY A 471 -0.79 -12.96 -2.22
N ARG A 472 -0.43 -12.62 -0.99
CA ARG A 472 0.51 -11.55 -0.65
C ARG A 472 1.54 -12.09 0.33
N TRP A 473 2.81 -11.87 0.02
CA TRP A 473 3.95 -12.34 0.80
C TRP A 473 4.87 -11.16 1.14
N VAL A 474 5.45 -11.18 2.33
CA VAL A 474 6.57 -10.30 2.68
C VAL A 474 7.84 -11.13 2.63
N ILE A 475 8.74 -10.78 1.71
CA ILE A 475 10.03 -11.46 1.53
C ILE A 475 11.11 -10.64 2.24
N PRO A 476 11.70 -11.13 3.33
CA PRO A 476 12.87 -10.51 3.93
C PRO A 476 14.03 -10.48 2.93
N ALA A 477 14.71 -9.34 2.83
CA ALA A 477 15.80 -9.14 1.88
C ALA A 477 16.90 -8.23 2.45
N SER A 478 18.10 -8.35 1.87
CA SER A 478 19.24 -7.48 2.15
C SER A 478 19.43 -6.47 1.02
N ARG A 479 19.60 -5.20 1.39
CA ARG A 479 19.85 -4.10 0.44
C ARG A 479 21.21 -4.27 -0.25
N SER A 480 22.21 -4.78 0.45
CA SER A 480 23.54 -5.07 -0.11
C SER A 480 23.56 -6.28 -1.04
N ALA A 481 22.64 -7.25 -0.86
CA ALA A 481 22.55 -8.46 -1.68
C ALA A 481 21.61 -8.34 -2.89
N THR A 482 20.62 -7.45 -2.87
CA THR A 482 19.64 -7.32 -3.95
C THR A 482 20.18 -6.61 -5.20
N SER A 483 19.73 -7.05 -6.38
CA SER A 483 19.99 -6.35 -7.66
C SER A 483 19.27 -5.00 -7.76
N TYR A 484 18.36 -4.68 -6.85
CA TYR A 484 17.53 -3.47 -6.86
C TYR A 484 17.88 -2.49 -5.73
N ALA A 485 19.13 -2.49 -5.25
CA ALA A 485 19.55 -1.69 -4.10
C ALA A 485 19.26 -0.19 -4.25
N SER A 486 19.43 0.35 -5.46
CA SER A 486 19.12 1.75 -5.79
C SER A 486 17.64 2.07 -5.68
N LEU A 487 16.75 1.15 -6.05
CA LEU A 487 15.30 1.30 -5.93
C LEU A 487 14.91 1.39 -4.45
N VAL A 488 15.46 0.52 -3.62
CA VAL A 488 15.22 0.50 -2.17
C VAL A 488 15.71 1.79 -1.53
N ALA A 489 16.92 2.24 -1.88
CA ALA A 489 17.47 3.52 -1.40
C ALA A 489 16.63 4.72 -1.86
N ASN A 490 16.13 4.71 -3.10
CA ASN A 490 15.22 5.76 -3.60
C ASN A 490 13.88 5.74 -2.87
N ALA A 491 13.30 4.57 -2.57
CA ALA A 491 12.09 4.45 -1.77
C ALA A 491 12.29 5.02 -0.35
N ALA A 492 13.45 4.75 0.25
CA ALA A 492 13.83 5.32 1.54
C ALA A 492 13.99 6.85 1.49
N ALA A 493 14.63 7.38 0.44
CA ALA A 493 14.75 8.82 0.24
C ALA A 493 13.40 9.49 0.04
N VAL A 494 12.44 8.83 -0.61
CA VAL A 494 11.06 9.31 -0.68
C VAL A 494 10.51 9.48 0.73
N ALA A 495 10.54 8.43 1.54
CA ALA A 495 10.06 8.48 2.94
C ALA A 495 10.77 9.58 3.76
N ALA A 496 12.09 9.69 3.65
CA ALA A 496 12.91 10.60 4.45
C ALA A 496 12.83 12.07 4.05
N TRP A 497 12.75 12.38 2.74
CA TRP A 497 12.97 13.74 2.24
C TRP A 497 11.82 14.32 1.40
N ALA A 498 10.85 13.51 0.99
CA ALA A 498 9.71 14.04 0.25
C ALA A 498 8.79 14.89 1.13
N ASP A 499 7.92 15.67 0.49
CA ASP A 499 6.90 16.44 1.19
C ASP A 499 5.63 15.60 1.38
N TRP A 500 5.19 15.49 2.63
CA TRP A 500 4.11 14.61 3.05
C TRP A 500 2.97 15.41 3.67
N HIS A 501 1.73 15.00 3.39
CA HIS A 501 0.55 15.53 4.05
C HIS A 501 -0.38 14.38 4.48
N ARG A 502 -1.27 14.66 5.43
CA ARG A 502 -2.37 13.75 5.77
C ARG A 502 -3.61 14.14 4.97
N PRO A 503 -4.39 13.18 4.44
CA PRO A 503 -5.69 13.46 3.85
C PRO A 503 -6.53 14.36 4.79
N GLY A 504 -7.06 15.46 4.25
CA GLY A 504 -7.88 16.41 5.01
C GLY A 504 -7.14 17.54 5.77
N HIS A 505 -5.81 17.57 5.78
CA HIS A 505 -5.04 18.69 6.32
C HIS A 505 -4.55 19.60 5.18
N ALA A 506 -5.30 20.65 4.86
CA ALA A 506 -4.84 21.71 3.98
C ALA A 506 -3.80 22.56 4.72
N ARG A 507 -2.63 22.79 4.11
CA ARG A 507 -1.62 23.68 4.67
C ARG A 507 -1.90 25.09 4.16
N GLY A 508 -2.37 25.97 5.04
CA GLY A 508 -2.44 27.41 4.75
C GLY A 508 -3.73 28.11 5.15
N GLU A 509 -4.16 28.00 6.40
CA GLU A 509 -4.84 29.10 7.09
C GLU A 509 -4.21 29.16 8.49
N ASP A 510 -3.97 30.36 9.00
CA ASP A 510 -3.32 30.62 10.28
C ASP A 510 -3.90 29.77 11.42
N GLU A 511 -3.15 29.62 12.51
CA GLU A 511 -3.58 29.06 13.80
C GLU A 511 -4.93 29.66 14.25
N GLN A 512 -6.02 29.07 13.78
CA GLN A 512 -7.36 29.23 14.29
C GLN A 512 -7.95 27.84 14.33
N GLU A 513 -8.03 27.31 15.55
CA GLU A 513 -8.80 26.11 15.87
C GLU A 513 -10.13 26.14 15.11
N PRO A 514 -10.40 25.19 14.20
CA PRO A 514 -11.73 25.07 13.66
C PRO A 514 -12.61 24.60 14.82
N ALA A 515 -13.48 25.51 15.27
CA ALA A 515 -14.49 25.22 16.27
C ALA A 515 -15.18 23.89 15.93
N ALA A 516 -15.15 22.97 16.89
CA ALA A 516 -15.78 21.67 16.81
C ALA A 516 -17.25 21.81 16.41
N THR A 517 -17.54 21.58 15.12
CA THR A 517 -18.92 21.32 14.68
C THR A 517 -19.26 19.89 15.09
N ALA A 518 -19.79 19.79 16.31
CA ALA A 518 -20.46 18.61 16.81
C ALA A 518 -21.62 18.24 15.86
N GLY A 519 -21.57 17.04 15.27
CA GLY A 519 -22.74 16.47 14.60
C GLY A 519 -22.49 15.49 13.45
N GLY A 520 -21.30 15.45 12.85
CA GLY A 520 -20.99 14.52 11.74
C GLY A 520 -19.94 13.50 12.15
N GLY A 521 -20.34 12.29 12.52
CA GLY A 521 -19.38 11.20 12.77
C GLY A 521 -18.54 10.94 11.51
N LYS A 522 -17.21 11.10 11.59
CA LYS A 522 -16.28 10.73 10.52
C LYS A 522 -16.58 9.30 10.05
N THR A 523 -16.68 9.10 8.74
CA THR A 523 -16.89 7.76 8.18
C THR A 523 -15.66 6.89 8.44
N THR A 524 -15.86 5.57 8.50
CA THR A 524 -14.80 4.61 8.79
C THR A 524 -13.64 4.68 7.79
N ALA A 525 -13.90 5.00 6.53
CA ALA A 525 -12.88 5.20 5.49
C ALA A 525 -12.02 6.44 5.75
N GLN A 526 -12.63 7.57 6.17
CA GLN A 526 -11.90 8.79 6.54
C GLN A 526 -10.94 8.58 7.72
N ARG A 527 -11.26 7.67 8.65
CA ARG A 527 -10.36 7.34 9.77
C ARG A 527 -9.12 6.54 9.35
N ALA A 528 -9.22 5.71 8.32
CA ALA A 528 -8.07 4.96 7.80
C ALA A 528 -7.14 5.84 6.95
N GLU A 529 -7.69 6.84 6.26
CA GLU A 529 -6.92 7.84 5.51
C GLU A 529 -6.12 8.77 6.43
N ASP A 530 -6.66 9.13 7.61
CA ASP A 530 -6.00 9.97 8.62
C ASP A 530 -4.65 9.40 9.14
N THR A 531 -4.41 8.09 8.95
CA THR A 531 -3.17 7.41 9.38
C THR A 531 -2.10 7.28 8.29
N VAL A 532 -2.39 7.67 7.04
CA VAL A 532 -1.50 7.49 5.88
C VAL A 532 -0.83 8.81 5.52
N HIS A 533 0.49 8.77 5.30
CA HIS A 533 1.24 9.90 4.78
C HIS A 533 1.17 9.89 3.25
N VAL A 534 0.49 10.88 2.67
CA VAL A 534 0.31 11.00 1.22
C VAL A 534 1.32 11.98 0.66
N LEU A 535 1.98 11.57 -0.43
CA LEU A 535 2.94 12.42 -1.11
C LEU A 535 2.25 13.68 -1.65
N ASN A 536 2.81 14.85 -1.34
CA ASN A 536 2.35 16.11 -1.92
C ASN A 536 2.88 16.28 -3.36
N VAL A 537 2.02 16.03 -4.34
CA VAL A 537 2.38 16.09 -5.76
C VAL A 537 2.55 17.53 -6.26
N THR A 538 1.78 18.50 -5.74
CA THR A 538 1.77 19.89 -6.22
C THR A 538 3.07 20.63 -5.95
N ALA A 539 3.83 20.22 -4.93
CA ALA A 539 5.17 20.73 -4.66
C ALA A 539 6.24 20.22 -5.66
N THR A 540 5.91 19.20 -6.47
CA THR A 540 6.83 18.55 -7.42
C THR A 540 6.49 18.78 -8.88
N THR A 541 5.30 19.30 -9.17
CA THR A 541 4.96 19.83 -10.49
C THR A 541 5.67 21.17 -10.65
N PRO A 542 6.46 21.40 -11.71
CA PRO A 542 6.90 22.75 -12.01
C PRO A 542 5.64 23.63 -12.07
N ALA A 543 5.66 24.78 -11.39
CA ALA A 543 4.64 25.79 -11.64
C ALA A 543 4.55 26.00 -13.15
N ASP A 544 3.33 26.13 -13.68
CA ASP A 544 3.07 26.63 -15.03
C ASP A 544 3.61 28.07 -15.10
N ASP A 545 4.92 28.19 -15.18
CA ASP A 545 5.62 29.43 -15.38
C ASP A 545 5.95 29.48 -16.88
N PRO A 546 5.13 30.16 -17.70
CA PRO A 546 5.33 30.23 -19.14
C PRO A 546 6.67 30.86 -19.56
N GLN A 547 7.47 31.36 -18.61
CA GLN A 547 8.76 32.01 -18.84
C GLN A 547 9.99 31.10 -18.70
N LEU A 548 9.88 29.86 -18.20
CA LEU A 548 11.03 28.96 -18.01
C LEU A 548 11.24 27.95 -19.16
N THR A 549 10.96 28.36 -20.40
CA THR A 549 11.66 27.78 -21.55
C THR A 549 13.03 28.46 -21.64
N ALA A 550 13.98 27.97 -20.85
CA ALA A 550 15.37 28.41 -20.96
C ALA A 550 15.85 28.16 -22.40
N LYS A 551 15.90 29.23 -23.20
CA LYS A 551 16.66 29.29 -24.45
C LYS A 551 18.13 29.14 -24.08
N GLY A 552 18.60 27.90 -23.97
CA GLY A 552 20.03 27.61 -23.97
C GLY A 552 20.64 28.18 -25.25
N GLU A 553 21.81 28.81 -25.14
CA GLU A 553 22.58 29.24 -26.30
C GLU A 553 22.74 28.07 -27.28
N PRO A 554 22.63 28.31 -28.60
CA PRO A 554 22.70 27.26 -29.60
C PRO A 554 24.12 26.69 -29.68
N THR A 555 24.45 25.77 -28.79
CA THR A 555 25.53 24.82 -29.04
C THR A 555 25.06 23.95 -30.21
N GLY A 556 25.72 24.00 -31.37
CA GLY A 556 25.33 23.31 -32.61
C GLY A 556 25.20 21.77 -32.56
N ARG A 557 25.03 21.17 -31.37
CA ARG A 557 24.68 19.77 -31.14
C ARG A 557 23.17 19.63 -31.03
N THR A 558 22.56 19.04 -32.04
CA THR A 558 21.14 18.63 -32.03
C THR A 558 20.96 17.32 -31.28
N THR A 559 20.63 17.37 -29.99
CA THR A 559 20.20 16.19 -29.23
C THR A 559 18.71 15.95 -29.44
N ALA A 560 18.32 14.70 -29.71
CA ALA A 560 16.91 14.31 -29.82
C ALA A 560 16.16 14.58 -28.50
N PRO A 561 14.82 14.76 -28.55
CA PRO A 561 14.00 14.82 -27.35
C PRO A 561 14.24 13.59 -26.49
N HIS A 562 14.60 13.81 -25.23
CA HIS A 562 14.88 12.74 -24.28
C HIS A 562 14.39 13.14 -22.89
N ARG A 563 14.00 12.14 -22.12
CA ARG A 563 13.55 12.34 -20.74
C ARG A 563 14.76 12.36 -19.82
N ARG A 564 14.96 13.46 -19.09
CA ARG A 564 15.91 13.51 -18.00
C ARG A 564 15.27 12.86 -16.76
N ARG A 565 16.00 11.96 -16.10
CA ARG A 565 15.56 11.30 -14.86
C ARG A 565 15.42 12.32 -13.73
N GLY A 566 14.54 12.01 -12.77
CA GLY A 566 14.47 12.77 -11.52
C GLY A 566 15.74 12.55 -10.70
N HIS A 567 16.11 13.52 -9.87
CA HIS A 567 17.27 13.41 -8.98
C HIS A 567 17.07 14.24 -7.71
N TRP A 568 17.85 13.94 -6.68
CA TRP A 568 17.81 14.66 -5.40
C TRP A 568 18.93 15.68 -5.32
N ARG A 569 18.61 16.92 -4.92
CA ARG A 569 19.57 18.03 -4.86
C ARG A 569 19.56 18.71 -3.49
N ARG A 570 20.74 19.03 -2.94
CA ARG A 570 20.85 19.93 -1.77
C ARG A 570 20.46 21.35 -2.19
N GLN A 571 19.51 21.94 -1.48
CA GLN A 571 19.07 23.31 -1.68
C GLN A 571 19.08 24.05 -0.34
N HIS A 572 19.67 25.25 -0.35
CA HIS A 572 19.63 26.12 0.81
C HIS A 572 18.23 26.70 1.04
N PHE A 573 17.80 26.75 2.30
CA PHE A 573 16.49 27.24 2.72
C PHE A 573 16.58 27.92 4.10
N GLY A 574 15.44 28.45 4.58
CA GLY A 574 15.33 29.14 5.86
C GLY A 574 15.85 30.59 5.84
N PRO A 575 15.72 31.32 6.96
CA PRO A 575 16.21 32.70 7.08
C PRO A 575 17.69 32.81 6.73
N GLY A 576 18.02 33.67 5.77
CA GLY A 576 19.39 33.88 5.30
C GLY A 576 20.01 32.69 4.55
N ARG A 577 19.23 31.69 4.08
CA ARG A 577 19.75 30.48 3.42
C ARG A 577 20.74 29.68 4.28
N SER A 578 20.62 29.82 5.60
CA SER A 578 21.52 29.22 6.59
C SER A 578 21.36 27.70 6.73
N GLN A 579 20.22 27.15 6.30
CA GLN A 579 19.92 25.73 6.40
C GLN A 579 19.98 25.09 5.01
N THR A 580 20.22 23.78 4.96
CA THR A 580 20.28 23.04 3.69
C THR A 580 19.35 21.83 3.79
N ARG A 581 18.51 21.61 2.78
CA ARG A 581 17.61 20.44 2.70
C ARG A 581 17.80 19.72 1.36
N ARG A 582 17.53 18.41 1.33
CA ARG A 582 17.40 17.67 0.06
C ARG A 582 16.01 17.96 -0.51
N VAL A 583 15.96 18.28 -1.79
CA VAL A 583 14.71 18.49 -2.56
C VAL A 583 14.77 17.62 -3.80
N ARG A 584 13.65 16.99 -4.14
CA ARG A 584 13.55 16.25 -5.39
C ARG A 584 13.32 17.19 -6.56
N ILE A 585 14.11 16.99 -7.60
CA ILE A 585 13.87 17.58 -8.91
C ILE A 585 13.14 16.52 -9.76
N ALA A 586 11.92 16.83 -10.17
CA ALA A 586 11.10 15.93 -10.98
C ALA A 586 11.75 15.66 -12.36
N PRO A 587 11.51 14.49 -12.98
CA PRO A 587 11.96 14.23 -14.35
C PRO A 587 11.34 15.23 -15.33
N VAL A 588 12.12 15.71 -16.29
CA VAL A 588 11.69 16.70 -17.29
C VAL A 588 11.96 16.17 -18.69
N MET A 589 11.02 16.39 -19.61
CA MET A 589 11.26 16.18 -21.04
C MET A 589 12.13 17.30 -21.60
N VAL A 590 13.34 16.97 -22.02
CA VAL A 590 14.26 17.90 -22.67
C VAL A 590 13.95 17.92 -24.16
N ASN A 591 13.86 19.11 -24.76
CA ASN A 591 13.53 19.33 -26.17
C ASN A 591 12.10 18.87 -26.58
N ALA A 592 11.12 19.00 -25.68
CA ALA A 592 9.72 18.55 -25.84
C ALA A 592 8.92 19.17 -27.03
N GLY A 593 9.43 20.22 -27.67
CA GLY A 593 8.73 20.96 -28.72
C GLY A 593 8.68 20.32 -30.11
N ARG A 594 8.94 19.01 -30.26
CA ARG A 594 8.90 18.31 -31.57
C ARG A 594 7.77 17.29 -31.61
N LEU A 595 6.87 17.43 -32.58
CA LEU A 595 5.70 16.58 -32.83
C LEU A 595 6.08 15.08 -32.88
N GLY A 596 5.42 14.26 -32.03
CA GLY A 596 5.52 12.80 -32.05
C GLY A 596 5.88 12.09 -30.74
N ALA A 597 6.03 12.79 -29.61
CA ALA A 597 6.67 12.27 -28.40
C ALA A 597 5.76 11.61 -27.34
N ASP A 598 4.43 11.67 -27.47
CA ASP A 598 3.51 11.06 -26.49
C ASP A 598 3.08 9.66 -26.91
N ARG A 599 3.82 8.65 -26.49
CA ARG A 599 3.28 7.29 -26.35
C ARG A 599 3.34 6.88 -24.88
N PRO A 600 2.23 6.45 -24.25
CA PRO A 600 2.27 5.84 -22.93
C PRO A 600 3.07 4.53 -23.02
N GLN A 601 4.28 4.52 -22.45
CA GLN A 601 5.06 3.30 -22.30
C GLN A 601 4.67 2.62 -20.98
N ILE A 602 4.24 1.37 -21.06
CA ILE A 602 4.16 0.46 -19.92
C ILE A 602 5.60 0.17 -19.49
N TYR A 603 6.07 0.83 -18.44
CA TYR A 603 7.44 0.68 -17.95
C TYR A 603 7.60 -0.66 -17.21
N ARG A 604 8.67 -1.39 -17.53
CA ARG A 604 9.08 -2.64 -16.86
C ARG A 604 10.32 -2.33 -16.03
N LEU A 605 10.49 -2.98 -14.86
CA LEU A 605 11.77 -2.91 -14.15
C LEU A 605 12.91 -3.29 -15.12
N PRO A 606 14.08 -2.63 -15.05
CA PRO A 606 15.21 -2.98 -15.89
C PRO A 606 15.58 -4.46 -15.71
N THR A 607 15.88 -5.16 -16.80
CA THR A 607 16.45 -6.51 -16.74
C THR A 607 17.75 -6.43 -15.92
N PRO A 608 17.90 -7.19 -14.83
CA PRO A 608 19.10 -7.09 -14.00
C PRO A 608 20.32 -7.51 -14.81
N THR A 609 21.41 -6.73 -14.68
CA THR A 609 22.74 -7.19 -15.06
C THR A 609 23.18 -8.22 -14.03
N LEU A 610 23.04 -9.50 -14.36
CA LEU A 610 23.75 -10.54 -13.64
C LEU A 610 25.24 -10.22 -13.75
N SER A 611 25.89 -9.88 -12.63
CA SER A 611 27.34 -9.82 -12.59
C SER A 611 27.85 -11.23 -12.90
N GLU A 612 28.41 -11.40 -14.10
CA GLU A 612 29.20 -12.58 -14.42
C GLU A 612 30.26 -12.71 -13.33
N THR A 613 30.16 -13.79 -12.55
CA THR A 613 31.23 -14.22 -11.65
C THR A 613 32.50 -14.28 -12.46
N SER A 614 33.45 -13.38 -12.16
CA SER A 614 34.83 -13.53 -12.55
C SER A 614 35.33 -14.84 -11.94
N SER A 615 35.37 -15.87 -12.75
CA SER A 615 36.11 -17.09 -12.46
C SER A 615 37.58 -16.74 -12.35
N SER A 616 38.12 -16.84 -11.14
CA SER A 616 39.55 -17.02 -10.86
C SER A 616 39.71 -17.97 -9.70
#